data_AF-A0A8J6TI63-F1
#
_entry.id   AF-A0A8J6TI63-F1
#
_cell.length_a   1.000
_cell.length_b   1.000
_cell.length_c   1.000
_cell.angle_alpha   90.00
_cell.angle_beta   90.00
_cell.angle_gamma   90.00
#
_symmetry.space_group_name_H-M   'P 1'
#
loop_
_entity.id
_entity.type
_entity.pdbx_description
1 polymer ?
#
loop_
_entity_poly.entity_id
_entity_poly.type
_entity_poly.pdbx_seq_one_letter_code
_entity_poly.pdbx_strand_id
1 'polypeptide(L)' 'MQLIWGIALVLAGIGVFFRIPQVMPQIAKIEQFSGVMFFIRFCFYLMGILLVGGGAKKIYCNYRKL' A
#
# COMPACT_ATOMS: atom_id res chain seq x y z
N MET A 1 -14.83 17.81 -2.71
CA MET A 1 -14.31 16.91 -1.65
C MET A 1 -13.66 15.61 -2.18
N GLN A 2 -13.10 15.55 -3.39
CA GLN A 2 -12.41 14.31 -3.85
C GLN A 2 -10.92 14.27 -3.47
N LEU A 3 -10.32 15.44 -3.20
CA LEU A 3 -8.96 15.55 -2.68
C LEU A 3 -8.77 14.83 -1.35
N ILE A 4 -9.72 14.96 -0.41
CA ILE A 4 -9.69 14.22 0.87
C ILE A 4 -9.63 12.71 0.64
N TRP A 5 -10.38 12.19 -0.33
CA TRP A 5 -10.40 10.77 -0.66
C TRP A 5 -9.11 10.31 -1.33
N GLY A 6 -8.49 11.16 -2.15
CA GLY A 6 -7.17 10.90 -2.71
C GLY A 6 -6.08 10.86 -1.64
N ILE A 7 -6.08 11.84 -0.73
CA ILE A 7 -5.12 11.93 0.40
C ILE A 7 -5.29 10.73 1.34
N ALA A 8 -6.53 10.36 1.67
CA ALA A 8 -6.80 9.17 2.48
C ALA A 8 -6.29 7.88 1.81
N LEU A 9 -6.41 7.75 0.47
CA LEU A 9 -5.88 6.60 -0.27
C LEU A 9 -4.35 6.55 -0.23
N VAL A 10 -3.69 7.70 -0.40
CA VAL A 10 -2.22 7.80 -0.36
C VAL A 10 -1.70 7.50 1.05
N LEU A 11 -2.33 8.05 2.09
CA LEU A 11 -2.00 7.76 3.48
C LEU A 11 -2.19 6.27 3.82
N ALA A 12 -3.25 5.64 3.31
CA ALA A 12 -3.44 4.21 3.46
C ALA A 12 -2.32 3.41 2.76
N GLY A 13 -1.87 3.83 1.57
CA GLY A 13 -0.72 3.22 0.89
C GLY A 13 0.60 3.36 1.66
N ILE A 14 0.82 4.51 2.30
CA ILE A 14 1.99 4.74 3.18
C ILE A 14 1.90 3.89 4.46
N GLY A 15 0.73 3.84 5.10
CA GLY A 15 0.52 3.03 6.32
C GLY A 15 0.71 1.53 6.06
N VAL A 16 0.33 1.07 4.88
CA VAL A 16 0.63 -0.27 4.35
C VAL A 16 2.16 -0.45 4.28
N PHE A 17 2.94 0.48 3.73
CA PHE A 17 4.40 0.43 3.75
C PHE A 17 5.03 0.33 5.15
N PHE A 18 4.49 1.06 6.14
CA PHE A 18 4.96 1.01 7.53
C PHE A 18 4.64 -0.30 8.26
N ARG A 19 3.57 -1.01 7.87
CA ARG A 19 3.24 -2.34 8.44
C ARG A 19 4.22 -3.44 7.99
N ILE A 20 4.88 -3.29 6.85
CA ILE A 20 5.84 -4.27 6.28
C ILE A 20 7.05 -4.54 7.20
N PRO A 21 7.80 -3.52 7.66
CA PRO A 21 8.93 -3.75 8.57
C PRO A 21 8.47 -4.27 9.93
N GLN A 22 7.23 -4.00 10.34
CA GLN A 22 6.71 -4.40 11.64
C GLN A 22 6.30 -5.88 11.70
N VAL A 23 5.92 -6.50 10.58
CA VAL A 23 5.62 -7.94 10.52
C VAL A 23 6.84 -8.81 10.22
N MET A 24 7.90 -8.24 9.61
CA MET A 24 9.18 -8.91 9.37
C MET A 24 9.78 -9.62 10.59
N PRO A 25 9.87 -9.01 11.79
CA PRO A 25 10.43 -9.69 12.97
C PRO A 25 9.54 -10.82 13.49
N GLN A 26 8.22 -10.79 13.23
CA GLN A 26 7.32 -11.88 13.59
C GLN A 26 7.44 -13.07 12.64
N ILE A 27 7.74 -12.82 11.36
CA ILE A 27 7.88 -13.85 10.32
C ILE A 27 9.28 -14.50 10.35
N ALA A 28 10.32 -13.74 10.67
CA ALA A 28 11.69 -14.24 10.80
C ALA A 28 11.86 -15.33 11.89
N LYS A 29 10.95 -15.36 12.89
CA LYS A 29 10.92 -16.42 13.90
C LYS A 29 10.37 -17.76 13.41
N ILE A 30 9.79 -17.82 12.21
CA ILE A 30 9.18 -19.03 11.66
C ILE A 30 9.81 -19.32 10.29
N GLU A 31 10.89 -20.10 10.27
CA GLU A 31 11.58 -20.54 9.03
C GLU A 31 10.64 -21.18 7.99
N GLN A 32 9.52 -21.78 8.45
CA GLN A 32 8.48 -22.39 7.61
C GLN A 32 7.71 -21.39 6.71
N PHE A 33 7.79 -20.08 7.00
CA PHE A 33 7.16 -19.02 6.20
C PHE A 33 8.15 -18.28 5.27
N SER A 34 9.40 -18.76 5.15
CA SER A 34 10.42 -18.27 4.20
C SER A 34 9.86 -18.11 2.77
N GLY A 35 9.09 -19.10 2.28
CA GLY A 35 8.45 -19.04 0.96
C GLY A 35 7.34 -17.99 0.85
N VAL A 36 6.70 -17.63 1.95
CA VAL A 36 5.58 -16.67 1.99
C VAL A 36 6.08 -15.23 2.15
N MET A 37 7.32 -15.03 2.59
CA MET A 37 7.95 -13.71 2.68
C MET A 37 7.99 -13.01 1.31
N PHE A 38 8.23 -13.77 0.23
CA PHE A 38 8.15 -13.28 -1.14
C PHE A 38 6.72 -12.88 -1.53
N PHE A 39 5.73 -13.71 -1.15
CA PHE A 39 4.30 -13.44 -1.38
C PHE A 39 3.82 -12.19 -0.64
N ILE A 40 4.27 -11.96 0.60
CA ILE A 40 3.94 -10.77 1.39
C ILE A 40 4.52 -9.52 0.72
N ARG A 41 5.80 -9.55 0.32
CA ARG A 41 6.40 -8.46 -0.46
C ARG A 41 5.61 -8.17 -1.74
N PHE A 42 5.19 -9.20 -2.46
CA PHE A 42 4.40 -9.08 -3.67
C PHE A 42 3.02 -8.46 -3.41
N CYS A 43 2.28 -8.95 -2.41
CA CYS A 43 0.99 -8.41 -2.00
C CYS A 43 1.08 -6.96 -1.55
N PHE A 44 2.13 -6.60 -0.79
CA PHE A 44 2.35 -5.23 -0.35
C PHE A 44 2.73 -4.31 -1.49
N TYR A 45 3.53 -4.78 -2.45
CA TYR A 45 3.88 -4.02 -3.64
C TYR A 45 2.64 -3.78 -4.52
N LEU A 46 1.81 -4.82 -4.70
CA LEU A 46 0.52 -4.70 -5.38
C LEU A 46 -0.41 -3.71 -4.67
N MET A 47 -0.61 -3.86 -3.36
CA MET A 47 -1.44 -2.94 -2.57
C MET A 47 -0.92 -1.51 -2.64
N GLY A 48 0.39 -1.31 -2.46
CA GLY A 48 1.02 0.01 -2.57
C GLY A 48 0.77 0.65 -3.93
N ILE A 49 1.02 -0.07 -5.03
CA ILE A 49 0.76 0.42 -6.40
C ILE A 49 -0.72 0.69 -6.63
N LEU A 50 -1.61 -0.17 -6.14
CA LEU A 50 -3.05 -0.06 -6.36
C LEU A 50 -3.65 1.12 -5.57
N LEU A 51 -3.18 1.35 -4.34
CA LEU A 51 -3.55 2.49 -3.50
C LEU A 51 -2.95 3.81 -4.02
N VAL A 52 -1.67 3.84 -4.37
CA VAL A 52 -1.02 5.04 -4.92
C VAL A 52 -1.58 5.36 -6.31
N GLY A 53 -1.72 4.38 -7.18
CA GLY A 53 -2.30 4.54 -8.52
C GLY A 53 -3.78 4.91 -8.47
N GLY A 54 -4.57 4.30 -7.58
CA GLY A 54 -5.96 4.65 -7.34
C GLY A 54 -6.12 6.08 -6.80
N GLY A 55 -5.27 6.48 -5.85
CA GLY A 55 -5.26 7.82 -5.27
C GLY A 55 -4.87 8.88 -6.29
N ALA A 56 -3.79 8.64 -7.03
CA ALA A 56 -3.32 9.50 -8.11
C ALA A 56 -4.36 9.65 -9.22
N LYS A 57 -5.00 8.55 -9.67
CA LYS A 57 -6.07 8.60 -10.66
C LYS A 57 -7.27 9.41 -10.17
N LYS A 58 -7.62 9.29 -8.88
CA LYS A 58 -8.74 10.04 -8.28
C LYS A 58 -8.45 11.53 -8.16
N ILE A 59 -7.21 11.88 -7.80
CA ILE A 59 -6.73 13.28 -7.78
C ILE A 59 -6.72 13.86 -9.20
N TYR A 60 -6.20 13.12 -10.18
CA TYR A 60 -6.10 13.53 -11.58
C TYR A 60 -7.48 13.73 -12.23
N CYS A 61 -8.42 12.80 -12.01
CA CYS A 61 -9.80 12.96 -12.48
C CYS A 61 -10.50 14.17 -11.86
N ASN A 62 -10.26 14.46 -10.58
CA ASN A 62 -10.83 15.65 -9.93
C ASN A 62 -10.18 16.94 -10.45
N TYR A 63 -8.87 16.94 -10.72
CA TYR A 63 -8.16 18.09 -11.27
C TYR A 63 -8.59 18.43 -12.70
N ARG A 64 -8.86 17.41 -13.53
CA ARG A 64 -9.35 17.57 -14.90
C ARG A 64 -10.82 18.03 -14.96
N LYS A 65 -11.56 17.96 -13.85
CA LYS A 65 -12.96 18.39 -13.75
C LYS A 65 -13.14 19.80 -13.18
N LEU A 66 -12.04 20.46 -12.81
CA LEU A 66 -11.98 21.86 -12.41
C LEU A 66 -11.62 22.72 -13.63
#